data_AF-A0AAP2RM12-F1
#
_entry.id   AF-A0AAP2RM12-F1
#
_cell.length_a   1.000
_cell.length_b   1.000
_cell.length_c   1.000
_cell.angle_alpha   90.00
_cell.angle_beta   90.00
_cell.angle_gamma   90.00
#
_symmetry.space_group_name_H-M   'P 1'
#
loop_
_entity.id
_entity.type
_entity.pdbx_description
1 polymer ?
#
loop_
_entity_poly.entity_id
_entity_poly.type
_entity_poly.pdbx_seq_one_letter_code
_entity_poly.pdbx_strand_id
1 'polypeptide(L)'
;MPNMIRVLSIDGGGIRGIIPAKLLIRLEELLKFYSGNQEAHISDYFDLIAGTSTGAILTSLYLCPERPGSTKSKYSAQQILDLYVNEGIY
;
A
#
# COMPACT_ATOMS: atom_id res chain seq x y z
N MET A 1 14.59 22.69 9.50
CA MET A 1 14.47 21.25 9.84
C MET A 1 14.78 20.47 8.57
N PRO A 2 15.68 19.48 8.57
CA PRO A 2 15.82 18.61 7.40
C PRO A 2 14.47 17.94 7.10
N ASN A 3 14.18 17.71 5.81
CA ASN A 3 12.94 17.08 5.40
C ASN A 3 12.92 15.64 5.93
N MET A 4 11.88 15.28 6.70
CA MET A 4 11.75 13.94 7.27
C MET A 4 11.34 12.97 6.16
N ILE A 5 12.19 11.98 5.88
CA ILE A 5 11.89 10.92 4.92
C ILE A 5 11.10 9.81 5.62
N ARG A 6 9.97 9.41 5.04
CA ARG A 6 9.09 8.35 5.54
C ARG A 6 9.22 7.12 4.65
N VAL A 7 9.61 6.00 5.25
CA VAL A 7 9.82 4.72 4.54
C VAL A 7 8.84 3.67 5.08
N LEU A 8 8.14 3.00 4.17
CA LEU A 8 7.36 1.80 4.45
C LEU A 8 8.10 0.56 3.90
N SER A 9 8.34 -0.43 4.75
CA SER A 9 8.95 -1.70 4.35
C SER A 9 7.97 -2.86 4.61
N ILE A 10 7.80 -3.74 3.63
CA ILE A 10 6.87 -4.87 3.68
C ILE A 10 7.64 -6.18 3.48
N ASP A 11 7.69 -7.00 4.53
CA ASP A 11 8.35 -8.30 4.49
C ASP A 11 7.63 -9.30 3.55
N GLY A 12 8.41 -10.24 3.03
CA GLY A 12 7.87 -11.40 2.34
C GLY A 12 7.29 -12.43 3.31
N GLY A 13 6.38 -13.30 2.83
CA GLY A 13 5.78 -14.30 3.70
C GLY A 13 4.85 -15.32 3.05
N GLY A 14 4.76 -15.38 1.73
CA GLY A 14 3.70 -16.14 1.06
C GLY A 14 2.33 -15.57 1.47
N ILE A 15 1.32 -16.44 1.63
CA ILE A 15 -0.03 -16.06 2.07
C ILE A 15 -0.09 -15.16 3.31
N ARG A 16 0.93 -15.24 4.17
CA ARG A 16 1.01 -14.39 5.37
C ARG A 16 1.14 -12.90 5.02
N GLY A 17 1.37 -12.54 3.77
CA GLY A 17 1.22 -11.17 3.24
C GLY A 17 -0.16 -10.55 3.53
N ILE A 18 -1.19 -11.36 3.79
CA ILE A 18 -2.49 -10.89 4.30
C ILE A 18 -2.35 -10.09 5.60
N ILE A 19 -1.40 -10.45 6.48
CA ILE A 19 -1.22 -9.81 7.79
C ILE A 19 -0.79 -8.34 7.62
N PRO A 20 0.33 -8.01 6.94
CA PRO A 20 0.69 -6.61 6.71
C PRO A 20 -0.34 -5.88 5.81
N ALA A 21 -0.97 -6.56 4.85
CA ALA A 21 -2.03 -5.93 4.04
C ALA A 21 -3.23 -5.48 4.91
N LYS A 22 -3.69 -6.30 5.87
CA LYS A 22 -4.73 -5.91 6.82
C LYS A 22 -4.31 -4.75 7.73
N LEU A 23 -3.05 -4.73 8.17
CA LEU A 23 -2.51 -3.60 8.94
C LEU A 23 -2.58 -2.31 8.11
N LEU A 24 -2.22 -2.38 6.83
CA LEU A 24 -2.22 -1.24 5.93
C LEU A 24 -3.62 -0.75 5.57
N ILE A 25 -4.65 -1.60 5.58
CA ILE A 25 -6.05 -1.14 5.52
C ILE A 25 -6.36 -0.22 6.69
N ARG A 26 -6.06 -0.66 7.91
CA ARG A 26 -6.31 0.17 9.10
C ARG A 26 -5.49 1.45 9.09
N LEU A 27 -4.25 1.39 8.61
CA LEU A 27 -3.42 2.59 8.45
C LEU A 27 -4.03 3.57 7.44
N GLU A 28 -4.47 3.10 6.27
CA GLU A 28 -5.09 3.95 5.25
C GLU A 28 -6.36 4.64 5.78
N GLU A 29 -7.20 3.92 6.54
CA GLU A 29 -8.36 4.51 7.23
C GLU A 29 -7.98 5.63 8.20
N LEU A 30 -6.93 5.41 9.01
CA LEU A 30 -6.43 6.41 9.94
C LEU A 30 -5.85 7.63 9.20
N LEU A 31 -5.13 7.41 8.10
CA LEU A 31 -4.60 8.49 7.27
C LEU A 31 -5.74 9.32 6.67
N LYS A 32 -6.79 8.68 6.13
CA LYS A 32 -8.00 9.36 5.65
C LYS A 32 -8.69 10.17 6.75
N PHE A 33 -8.83 9.59 7.94
CA PHE A 33 -9.45 10.24 9.10
C PHE A 33 -8.65 11.48 9.55
N TYR A 34 -7.35 11.34 9.80
CA TYR A 34 -6.52 12.43 10.33
C TYR A 34 -6.19 13.51 9.31
N SER A 35 -6.11 13.17 8.02
CA SER A 35 -5.87 14.16 6.96
C SER A 35 -7.13 14.88 6.50
N GLY A 36 -8.31 14.30 6.71
CA GLY A 36 -9.57 14.75 6.11
C GLY A 36 -9.67 14.45 4.61
N ASN A 37 -8.69 13.78 4.00
CA ASN A 37 -8.70 13.42 2.59
C ASN A 37 -9.22 11.97 2.42
N GLN A 38 -10.45 11.81 1.94
CA GLN A 38 -11.04 10.47 1.71
C GLN A 38 -10.42 9.72 0.52
N GLU A 39 -9.74 10.43 -0.37
CA GLU A 39 -9.04 9.90 -1.54
C GLU A 39 -7.58 9.53 -1.24
N ALA A 40 -7.16 9.66 0.03
CA ALA A 40 -5.80 9.36 0.47
C ALA A 40 -5.49 7.86 0.32
N HIS A 41 -4.34 7.56 -0.27
CA HIS A 41 -3.77 6.23 -0.36
C HIS A 41 -2.49 6.10 0.45
N ILE A 42 -2.07 4.87 0.77
CA ILE A 42 -0.79 4.59 1.45
C ILE A 42 0.38 5.29 0.74
N SER A 43 0.42 5.27 -0.60
CA SER A 43 1.48 5.91 -1.39
C SER A 43 1.63 7.41 -1.18
N ASP A 44 0.58 8.11 -0.74
CA ASP A 44 0.60 9.57 -0.63
C ASP A 44 1.38 10.04 0.62
N TYR A 45 1.69 9.14 1.55
CA TYR A 45 2.27 9.47 2.86
C TYR A 45 3.70 8.96 3.06
N PHE A 46 4.21 8.16 2.13
CA PHE A 46 5.56 7.59 2.19
C PHE A 46 6.37 8.01 0.97
N ASP A 47 7.59 8.49 1.21
CA ASP A 47 8.53 8.86 0.15
C ASP A 47 9.13 7.62 -0.54
N LEU A 48 9.17 6.49 0.18
CA LEU A 48 9.63 5.21 -0.31
C LEU A 48 8.78 4.08 0.24
N ILE A 49 8.34 3.18 -0.64
CA ILE A 49 7.76 1.89 -0.28
C ILE A 49 8.64 0.79 -0.86
N ALA A 50 9.09 -0.12 -0.01
CA ALA A 50 9.92 -1.26 -0.39
C ALA A 50 9.29 -2.56 0.10
N GLY A 51 9.49 -3.65 -0.63
CA GLY A 51 9.04 -4.96 -0.20
C GLY A 51 9.82 -6.09 -0.86
N THR A 52 9.81 -7.26 -0.22
CA THR A 52 10.50 -8.47 -0.72
C THR A 52 9.50 -9.59 -0.97
N SER A 53 9.65 -10.35 -2.06
CA SER A 53 8.76 -11.47 -2.43
C SER A 53 7.29 -11.03 -2.47
N THR A 54 6.38 -11.64 -1.72
CA THR A 54 4.97 -11.21 -1.63
C THR A 54 4.82 -9.76 -1.16
N GLY A 55 5.74 -9.26 -0.32
CA GLY A 55 5.82 -7.85 0.01
C GLY A 55 6.10 -6.96 -1.20
N ALA A 56 6.93 -7.40 -2.15
CA ALA A 56 7.20 -6.66 -3.39
C ALA A 56 5.98 -6.61 -4.32
N ILE A 57 5.17 -7.67 -4.33
CA ILE A 57 3.88 -7.70 -5.06
C ILE A 57 2.94 -6.67 -4.45
N LEU A 58 2.78 -6.67 -3.12
CA LEU A 58 1.97 -5.67 -2.41
C LEU A 58 2.48 -4.25 -2.68
N THR A 59 3.79 -4.01 -2.56
CA THR A 59 4.42 -2.72 -2.90
C THR A 59 4.10 -2.28 -4.33
N SER A 60 4.15 -3.19 -5.31
CA SER A 60 3.83 -2.89 -6.70
C SER A 60 2.37 -2.48 -6.88
N LEU A 61 1.44 -3.09 -6.12
CA LEU A 61 0.03 -2.72 -6.16
C LEU A 61 -0.21 -1.36 -5.47
N TYR A 62 0.46 -1.08 -4.34
CA TYR A 62 0.39 0.22 -3.66
C TYR A 62 0.92 1.36 -4.53
N LEU A 63 1.90 1.08 -5.41
CA LEU A 63 2.50 2.06 -6.33
C LEU A 63 1.90 2.02 -7.75
N CYS A 64 0.89 1.19 -8.00
CA CYS A 64 0.29 1.06 -9.32
C CYS A 64 -0.47 2.36 -9.68
N PRO A 65 -0.09 3.09 -10.74
CA PRO A 65 -0.72 4.35 -11.07
C PRO A 65 -2.13 4.14 -11.64
N GLU A 66 -3.06 5.04 -11.32
CA GLU A 66 -4.45 5.01 -11.83
C GLU A 66 -4.51 4.93 -13.37
N ARG A 67 -3.58 5.63 -14.02
CA ARG A 67 -3.37 5.66 -15.47
C ARG A 67 -1.89 5.95 -15.77
N PRO A 68 -1.38 5.63 -16.97
CA PRO A 68 -0.01 5.95 -17.35
C PRO A 68 0.32 7.43 -17.12
N GLY A 69 1.42 7.70 -16.39
CA GLY A 69 1.85 9.04 -16.02
C GLY A 69 1.16 9.67 -14.80
N SER A 70 0.18 8.98 -14.18
CA SER A 70 -0.41 9.43 -12.91
C SER A 70 0.54 9.19 -11.74
N THR A 71 0.55 10.12 -10.78
CA THR A 71 1.18 9.92 -9.48
C THR A 71 0.21 9.38 -8.42
N LYS A 72 -1.10 9.36 -8.71
CA LYS A 72 -2.13 8.80 -7.81
C LYS A 72 -2.16 7.28 -7.95
N SER A 73 -2.13 6.59 -6.82
CA SER A 73 -2.32 5.13 -6.78
C SER A 73 -3.73 4.75 -7.24
N LYS A 74 -3.81 3.61 -7.93
CA LYS A 74 -5.04 3.08 -8.51
C LYS A 74 -5.93 2.38 -7.49
N TYR A 75 -5.33 1.77 -6.47
CA TYR A 75 -6.01 0.83 -5.58
C TYR A 75 -5.92 1.29 -4.14
N SER A 76 -7.05 1.23 -3.43
CA SER A 76 -7.07 1.32 -1.97
C SER A 76 -6.40 0.10 -1.33
N ALA A 77 -5.99 0.24 -0.07
CA ALA A 77 -5.42 -0.88 0.68
C ALA A 77 -6.37 -2.08 0.75
N GLN A 78 -7.69 -1.84 0.80
CA GLN A 78 -8.70 -2.90 0.75
C GLN A 78 -8.71 -3.61 -0.60
N GLN A 79 -8.74 -2.86 -1.70
CA GLN A 79 -8.70 -3.44 -3.06
C GLN A 79 -7.41 -4.23 -3.30
N ILE A 80 -6.29 -3.79 -2.72
CA ILE A 80 -5.01 -4.51 -2.80
C ILE A 80 -5.07 -5.85 -2.06
N LEU A 81 -5.67 -5.89 -0.87
CA LEU A 81 -5.89 -7.17 -0.18
C LEU A 81 -6.80 -8.08 -0.99
N ASP A 82 -7.89 -7.55 -1.55
CA ASP A 82 -8.83 -8.33 -2.35
C ASP A 82 -8.15 -8.93 -3.59
N LEU A 83 -7.34 -8.15 -4.31
CA LEU A 83 -6.53 -8.63 -5.43
C LEU A 83 -5.52 -9.69 -4.98
N TYR A 84 -4.84 -9.46 -3.86
CA TYR A 84 -3.85 -10.39 -3.35
C TYR A 84 -4.45 -11.75 -2.97
N VAL A 85 -5.67 -11.76 -2.42
CA VAL A 85 -6.38 -12.99 -2.03
C VAL A 85 -7.02 -13.68 -3.24
N ASN A 86 -7.60 -12.93 -4.18
CA ASN A 86 -8.36 -13.50 -5.29
C ASN A 86 -7.48 -13.97 -6.45
N GLU A 87 -6.39 -13.26 -6.74
CA GLU A 87 -5.46 -13.58 -7.84
C GLU A 87 -4.22 -14.35 -7.34
N GLY A 88 -3.93 -14.28 -6.04
CA GLY A 88 -2.89 -15.07 -5.40
C GLY A 88 -3.37 -16.50 -5.22
N ILE A 89 -3.30 -17.30 -6.28
CA ILE A 89 -3.69 -18.72 -6.34
C ILE A 89 -3.45 -19.44 -5.00
N TYR A 90 -4.54 -19.79 -4.32
CA TYR A 90 -4.66 -20.89 -3.35
C TYR A 90 -5.79 -21.80 -3.78
#